data_AF-A0ABC8ULS3-F1
#
_entry.id   AF-A0ABC8ULS3-F1
#
_cell.length_a   1.000
_cell.length_b   1.000
_cell.length_c   1.000
_cell.angle_alpha   90.00
_cell.angle_beta   90.00
_cell.angle_gamma   90.00
#
_symmetry.space_group_name_H-M   'P 1'
#
loop_
_entity.id
_entity.type
_entity.pdbx_description
1 polymer ?
#
loop_
_entity_poly.entity_id
_entity_poly.type
_entity_poly.pdbx_seq_one_letter_code
_entity_poly.pdbx_strand_id
1 'polypeptide(L)'
;MSRQLIWAVAILLLVARSAMAAPSCAQVKHETTPCLTFLQLQGEVIQDPSPACCSGVKYIASQANTKADRISMCDCVKEALSSILYDPQRLPLLPNLCGVKLNLPPIDQNYNCDE
;
A
#
# COMPACT_ATOMS: atom_id res chain seq x y z
N MET A 1 -37.56 15.31 -25.88
CA MET A 1 -37.39 14.14 -24.99
C MET A 1 -35.94 13.89 -24.53
N SER A 2 -34.96 14.66 -24.99
CA SER A 2 -33.54 14.23 -24.96
C SER A 2 -32.71 14.85 -23.83
N ARG A 3 -33.09 16.03 -23.30
CA ARG A 3 -32.31 16.73 -22.26
C ARG A 3 -32.34 15.99 -20.91
N GLN A 4 -33.50 15.42 -20.54
CA GLN A 4 -33.68 14.68 -19.29
C GLN A 4 -32.89 13.36 -19.27
N LEU A 5 -32.82 12.67 -20.40
CA LEU A 5 -32.01 11.46 -20.58
C LEU A 5 -30.51 11.76 -20.47
N ILE A 6 -30.04 12.87 -21.04
CA ILE A 6 -28.63 13.28 -20.94
C ILE A 6 -28.26 13.57 -19.49
N TRP A 7 -29.13 14.26 -18.73
CA TRP A 7 -28.90 14.50 -17.30
C TRP A 7 -28.94 13.22 -16.46
N ALA A 8 -29.89 12.33 -16.73
CA ALA A 8 -29.97 11.04 -16.04
C ALA A 8 -28.74 10.15 -16.31
N VAL A 9 -28.24 10.12 -17.55
CA VAL A 9 -27.01 9.41 -17.92
C VAL A 9 -25.77 10.08 -17.30
N ALA A 10 -25.70 11.41 -17.30
CA ALA A 10 -24.61 12.14 -16.64
C ALA A 10 -24.58 11.87 -15.13
N ILE A 11 -25.74 11.88 -14.45
CA ILE A 11 -25.84 11.56 -13.03
C ILE A 11 -25.48 10.09 -12.77
N LEU A 12 -25.92 9.16 -13.63
CA LEU A 12 -25.56 7.74 -13.51
C LEU A 12 -24.04 7.51 -13.69
N LEU A 13 -23.40 8.23 -14.61
CA LEU A 13 -21.94 8.22 -14.81
C LEU A 13 -21.19 8.90 -13.65
N LEU A 14 -21.77 9.90 -12.99
CA LEU A 14 -21.20 10.50 -11.76
C LEU A 14 -21.35 9.59 -10.53
N VAL A 15 -22.40 8.75 -10.46
CA VAL A 15 -22.64 7.78 -9.37
C VAL A 15 -21.84 6.49 -9.57
N ALA A 16 -21.39 6.21 -10.80
CA ALA A 16 -20.32 5.25 -11.07
C ALA A 16 -18.95 5.79 -10.59
N ARG A 17 -18.91 6.29 -9.35
CA ARG A 17 -17.68 6.25 -8.56
C ARG A 17 -17.37 4.78 -8.44
N SER A 18 -16.41 4.33 -9.24
CA SER A 18 -15.88 2.99 -9.22
C SER A 18 -15.72 2.56 -7.77
N ALA A 19 -16.56 1.61 -7.33
CA ALA A 19 -16.30 0.84 -6.14
C ALA A 19 -15.08 -0.03 -6.48
N MET A 20 -13.90 0.59 -6.50
CA MET A 20 -12.65 -0.12 -6.56
C MET A 20 -12.57 -0.88 -5.25
N ALA A 21 -12.80 -2.19 -5.31
CA ALA A 21 -12.62 -3.03 -4.14
C ALA A 21 -11.19 -2.80 -3.62
N ALA A 22 -11.06 -2.56 -2.31
CA ALA A 22 -9.75 -2.51 -1.68
C ALA A 22 -8.97 -3.80 -2.05
N PRO A 23 -7.68 -3.70 -2.35
CA PRO A 23 -6.91 -4.88 -2.71
C PRO A 23 -6.83 -5.83 -1.52
N SER A 24 -6.80 -7.13 -1.79
CA SER A 24 -6.67 -8.14 -0.74
C SER A 24 -5.27 -8.11 -0.11
N CYS A 25 -5.16 -8.50 1.16
CA CYS A 25 -3.85 -8.61 1.80
C CYS A 25 -2.94 -9.64 1.11
N ALA A 26 -3.50 -10.65 0.45
CA ALA A 26 -2.75 -11.56 -0.41
C ALA A 26 -2.07 -10.83 -1.58
N GLN A 27 -2.77 -9.88 -2.21
CA GLN A 27 -2.17 -9.06 -3.27
C GLN A 27 -1.09 -8.14 -2.70
N VAL A 28 -1.34 -7.47 -1.58
CA VAL A 28 -0.34 -6.62 -0.92
C VAL A 28 0.93 -7.42 -0.63
N LYS A 29 0.79 -8.60 -0.03
CA LYS A 29 1.91 -9.52 0.24
C LYS A 29 2.68 -9.87 -1.02
N HIS A 30 1.98 -10.20 -2.10
CA HIS A 30 2.61 -10.54 -3.38
C HIS A 30 3.46 -9.38 -3.91
N GLU A 31 2.88 -8.18 -3.97
CA GLU A 31 3.55 -6.98 -4.49
C GLU A 31 4.73 -6.53 -3.61
N THR A 32 4.67 -6.75 -2.30
CA THR A 32 5.73 -6.35 -1.35
C THR A 32 6.77 -7.43 -1.06
N THR A 33 6.57 -8.66 -1.54
CA THR A 33 7.53 -9.77 -1.31
C THR A 33 8.97 -9.39 -1.70
N PRO A 34 9.23 -8.65 -2.80
CA PRO A 34 10.59 -8.23 -3.15
C PRO A 34 11.25 -7.26 -2.14
N CYS A 35 10.49 -6.66 -1.21
CA CYS A 35 11.02 -5.76 -0.19
C CYS A 35 11.57 -6.49 1.03
N LEU A 36 11.27 -7.78 1.22
CA LEU A 36 11.65 -8.50 2.42
C LEU A 36 13.15 -8.55 2.63
N THR A 37 13.93 -8.71 1.55
CA THR A 37 15.41 -8.72 1.60
C THR A 37 15.99 -7.37 2.04
N PHE A 38 15.27 -6.26 1.79
CA PHE A 38 15.66 -4.95 2.29
C PHE A 38 15.30 -4.78 3.76
N LEU A 39 14.21 -5.39 4.24
CA LEU A 39 13.69 -5.22 5.60
C LEU A 39 14.31 -6.19 6.62
N GLN A 40 14.82 -7.34 6.19
CA GLN A 40 15.32 -8.40 7.06
C GLN A 40 16.48 -7.93 7.96
N LEU A 41 16.50 -8.45 9.20
CA LEU A 41 17.59 -8.22 10.16
C LEU A 41 18.78 -9.15 9.97
N GLN A 42 18.60 -10.25 9.25
CA GLN A 42 19.59 -11.32 9.12
C GLN A 42 20.22 -11.32 7.74
N GLY A 43 21.51 -11.66 7.67
CA GLY A 43 22.26 -11.67 6.42
C GLY A 43 22.85 -10.31 6.07
N GLU A 44 23.13 -10.11 4.78
CA GLU A 44 23.69 -8.86 4.28
C GLU A 44 22.66 -7.73 4.36
N VAL A 45 23.06 -6.60 4.98
CA VAL A 45 22.22 -5.40 5.05
C VAL A 45 22.25 -4.70 3.70
N ILE A 46 21.17 -4.87 2.94
CA ILE A 46 20.98 -4.21 1.65
C ILE A 46 20.68 -2.73 1.86
N GLN A 47 21.45 -1.82 1.27
CA GLN A 47 21.26 -0.37 1.47
C GLN A 47 20.17 0.23 0.57
N ASP A 48 19.93 -0.38 -0.60
CA ASP A 48 18.98 0.12 -1.59
C ASP A 48 17.89 -0.92 -1.92
N PRO A 49 16.61 -0.54 -1.97
CA PRO A 49 15.54 -1.44 -2.38
C PRO A 49 15.69 -1.84 -3.86
N SER A 50 15.32 -3.08 -4.17
CA SER A 50 15.28 -3.53 -5.56
C SER A 50 14.22 -2.75 -6.37
N PRO A 51 14.36 -2.66 -7.71
CA PRO A 51 13.33 -2.05 -8.55
C PRO A 51 11.95 -2.71 -8.37
N ALA A 52 11.92 -4.03 -8.15
CA ALA A 52 10.70 -4.78 -7.87
C ALA A 52 10.08 -4.38 -6.52
N CYS A 53 10.89 -4.16 -5.48
CA CYS A 53 10.39 -3.63 -4.21
C CYS A 53 9.77 -2.24 -4.42
N CYS A 54 10.43 -1.36 -5.16
CA CYS A 54 9.88 -0.04 -5.43
C CYS A 54 8.59 -0.06 -6.26
N SER A 55 8.39 -1.04 -7.13
CA SER A 55 7.10 -1.28 -7.78
C SER A 55 6.01 -1.62 -6.77
N GLY A 56 6.30 -2.48 -5.79
CA GLY A 56 5.38 -2.81 -4.70
C GLY A 56 5.03 -1.61 -3.82
N VAL A 57 6.02 -0.76 -3.49
CA VAL A 57 5.79 0.48 -2.73
C VAL A 57 4.91 1.46 -3.50
N LYS A 58 5.14 1.60 -4.82
CA LYS A 58 4.29 2.42 -5.72
C LYS A 58 2.87 1.87 -5.79
N TYR A 59 2.73 0.54 -5.83
CA TYR A 59 1.43 -0.12 -5.76
C TYR A 59 0.71 0.23 -4.46
N ILE A 60 1.33 0.08 -3.29
CA ILE A 60 0.70 0.47 -2.02
C ILE A 60 0.25 1.93 -2.05
N ALA A 61 1.11 2.84 -2.54
CA ALA A 61 0.78 4.25 -2.63
C ALA A 61 -0.41 4.55 -3.56
N SER A 62 -0.59 3.79 -4.65
CA SER A 62 -1.74 3.96 -5.54
C SER A 62 -3.06 3.48 -4.93
N GLN A 63 -2.99 2.61 -3.92
CA GLN A 63 -4.17 2.06 -3.24
C GLN A 63 -4.57 2.87 -2.01
N ALA A 64 -3.60 3.50 -1.32
CA ALA A 64 -3.75 4.22 -0.06
C ALA A 64 -4.39 5.63 -0.17
N ASN A 65 -5.45 5.80 -0.96
CA ASN A 65 -6.04 7.11 -1.29
C ASN A 65 -6.91 7.68 -0.16
N THR A 66 -7.68 6.85 0.53
CA THR A 66 -8.57 7.26 1.62
C THR A 66 -8.02 6.81 2.98
N LYS A 67 -8.60 7.32 4.08
CA LYS A 67 -8.26 6.84 5.43
C LYS A 67 -8.53 5.34 5.57
N ALA A 68 -9.68 4.87 5.09
CA ALA A 68 -10.04 3.46 5.13
C ALA A 68 -9.04 2.59 4.35
N ASP A 69 -8.56 3.06 3.20
CA ASP A 69 -7.55 2.35 2.42
C ASP A 69 -6.21 2.29 3.17
N ARG A 70 -5.79 3.40 3.79
CA ARG A 70 -4.55 3.44 4.58
C ARG A 70 -4.58 2.47 5.75
N ILE A 71 -5.68 2.43 6.51
CA ILE A 71 -5.88 1.47 7.60
C ILE A 71 -5.77 0.05 7.05
N SER A 72 -6.52 -0.26 5.98
CA SER A 72 -6.52 -1.59 5.36
C SER A 72 -5.12 -1.99 4.87
N MET A 73 -4.38 -1.08 4.23
CA MET A 73 -3.02 -1.36 3.76
C MET A 73 -2.04 -1.53 4.91
N CYS A 74 -2.17 -0.74 5.98
CA CYS A 74 -1.37 -0.88 7.20
C CYS A 74 -1.58 -2.26 7.83
N ASP A 75 -2.83 -2.70 7.99
CA ASP A 75 -3.16 -4.02 8.53
C ASP A 75 -2.59 -5.14 7.65
N CYS A 76 -2.72 -5.03 6.33
CA CYS A 76 -2.15 -6.01 5.40
C CYS A 76 -0.62 -6.07 5.47
N VAL A 77 0.06 -4.93 5.57
CA VAL A 77 1.52 -4.87 5.72
C VAL A 77 1.94 -5.47 7.06
N LYS A 78 1.23 -5.15 8.15
CA LYS A 78 1.47 -5.73 9.47
C LYS A 78 1.33 -7.26 9.45
N GLU A 79 0.27 -7.77 8.83
CA GLU A 79 0.06 -9.21 8.64
C GLU A 79 1.19 -9.84 7.81
N ALA A 80 1.59 -9.19 6.70
CA ALA A 80 2.66 -9.66 5.82
C ALA A 80 4.00 -9.84 6.55
N LEU A 81 4.30 -8.91 7.47
CA LEU A 81 5.54 -8.88 8.23
C LEU A 81 5.51 -9.74 9.50
N SER A 82 4.33 -10.20 9.93
CA SER A 82 4.17 -10.96 11.18
C SER A 82 4.98 -12.25 11.24
N SER A 83 5.29 -12.85 10.09
CA SER A 83 6.00 -14.13 9.97
C SER A 83 7.51 -14.02 9.73
N ILE A 84 8.08 -12.81 9.76
CA ILE A 84 9.51 -12.61 9.50
C ILE A 84 10.19 -11.80 10.61
N LEU A 85 11.52 -11.94 10.70
CA LEU A 85 12.35 -11.07 11.53
C LEU A 85 12.89 -9.93 10.66
N TYR A 86 12.47 -8.71 10.98
CA TYR A 86 12.77 -7.50 10.20
C TYR A 86 13.00 -6.32 11.12
N ASP A 87 13.56 -5.25 10.56
CA ASP A 87 13.73 -3.96 11.24
C ASP A 87 12.59 -3.01 10.83
N PRO A 88 11.64 -2.70 11.74
CA PRO A 88 10.56 -1.76 11.45
C PRO A 88 11.05 -0.37 11.06
N GLN A 89 12.25 0.04 11.50
CA GLN A 89 12.82 1.35 11.20
C GLN A 89 13.22 1.51 9.72
N ARG A 90 13.25 0.41 8.97
CA ARG A 90 13.57 0.42 7.54
C ARG A 90 12.36 0.67 6.66
N LEU A 91 11.13 0.40 7.14
CA LEU A 91 9.91 0.70 6.39
C LEU A 91 9.81 2.18 5.97
N PRO A 92 10.00 3.17 6.86
CA PRO A 92 9.91 4.58 6.50
C PRO A 92 10.92 5.06 5.45
N LEU A 93 11.99 4.29 5.22
CA LEU A 93 13.00 4.63 4.22
C LEU A 93 12.50 4.32 2.80
N LEU A 94 11.64 3.31 2.65
CA LEU A 94 11.18 2.82 1.34
C LEU A 94 10.51 3.89 0.47
N PRO A 95 9.56 4.73 0.97
CA PRO A 95 8.94 5.75 0.14
C PRO A 95 9.97 6.73 -0.45
N ASN A 96 10.92 7.20 0.36
CA ASN A 96 11.94 8.14 -0.10
C ASN A 96 12.89 7.50 -1.11
N LEU A 97 13.43 6.31 -0.80
CA LEU A 97 14.34 5.57 -1.67
C LEU A 97 13.68 5.16 -3.00
N CYS A 98 12.36 4.94 -3.00
CA CYS A 98 11.60 4.59 -4.20
C CYS A 98 10.99 5.79 -4.95
N GLY A 99 11.22 7.02 -4.46
CA GLY A 99 10.68 8.24 -5.08
C GLY A 99 9.16 8.35 -5.03
N VAL A 100 8.54 7.82 -3.97
CA VAL A 100 7.09 7.77 -3.78
C VAL A 100 6.67 8.71 -2.65
N LYS A 101 5.66 9.54 -2.90
CA LYS A 101 5.04 10.37 -1.87
C LYS A 101 4.02 9.55 -1.09
N LEU A 102 4.48 8.83 -0.07
CA LEU A 102 3.66 8.05 0.86
C LEU A 102 4.25 8.18 2.27
N ASN A 103 3.40 8.38 3.27
CA ASN A 103 3.82 8.24 4.67
C ASN A 103 3.71 6.77 5.05
N LEU A 104 4.85 6.09 5.24
CA LEU A 104 4.90 4.72 5.71
C LEU A 104 5.58 4.72 7.10
N PRO A 105 4.81 4.59 8.19
CA PRO A 105 5.38 4.57 9.54
C PRO A 105 6.18 3.29 9.78
N PRO A 106 7.00 3.24 10.85
CA PRO A 106 7.53 1.97 11.34
C PRO A 106 6.35 1.09 11.79
N ILE A 107 6.07 0.03 11.05
CA ILE A 107 5.01 -0.93 11.39
C ILE A 107 5.70 -2.13 12.03
N ASP A 108 5.44 -2.35 13.31
CA ASP A 108 5.81 -3.55 14.05
C ASP A 108 4.56 -4.35 14.45
N GLN A 109 4.74 -5.44 15.21
CA GLN A 109 3.62 -6.28 15.68
C GLN A 109 2.66 -5.54 16.64
N ASN A 110 3.11 -4.46 17.28
CA ASN A 110 2.34 -3.66 18.23
C ASN A 110 1.80 -2.35 17.63
N TYR A 111 2.23 -1.99 16.42
CA TYR A 111 1.80 -0.78 15.74
C TYR A 111 0.28 -0.74 15.57
N ASN A 112 -0.32 0.42 15.85
CA ASN A 112 -1.74 0.64 15.69
C ASN A 112 -2.05 1.32 14.35
N CYS A 113 -2.88 0.67 13.52
CA CYS A 113 -3.22 1.11 12.17
C CYS A 113 -4.43 2.04 12.09
N ASP A 114 -5.02 2.48 13.22
CA ASP A 114 -6.29 3.25 13.27
C ASP A 114 -6.29 4.67 12.63
N GLU A 115 -5.15 5.14 12.10
CA GLU A 115 -4.95 6.53 11.64
C GLU A 115 -4.56 6.70 10.16
#